data_AF-W0IZQ4-F1
#
_entry.id   AF-W0IZQ4-F1
#
_cell.length_a   1.000
_cell.length_b   1.000
_cell.length_c   1.000
_cell.angle_alpha   90.00
_cell.angle_beta   90.00
_cell.angle_gamma   90.00
#
_symmetry.space_group_name_H-M   'P 1'
#
loop_
_entity.id
_entity.type
_entity.pdbx_description
1 polymer ?
#
loop_
_entity_poly.entity_id
_entity_poly.type
_entity_poly.pdbx_seq_one_letter_code
_entity_poly.pdbx_strand_id
1 'polypeptide(L)'
;MTEIKNDAPAWAIIELMGHIRYGGLVSKDTQFGTPMLRVDVPQAGDSFVSQLINPASLYRITMCTEELARAAASQGDPAPMQQWEVRHLLPPTAPAPESITDTPEYPDDE
;
A
#
# COMPACT_ATOMS: atom_id res chain seq x y z
N MET A 1 26.80 13.35 -27.83
CA MET A 1 25.57 13.26 -27.02
C MET A 1 25.77 12.08 -26.08
N THR A 2 26.26 12.31 -24.87
CA THR A 2 26.61 11.23 -23.94
C THR A 2 25.31 10.73 -23.30
N GLU A 3 24.95 9.47 -23.58
CA GLU A 3 23.78 8.82 -23.01
C GLU A 3 24.07 8.50 -21.53
N ILE A 4 23.39 9.18 -20.60
CA ILE A 4 23.42 8.81 -19.18
C ILE A 4 22.42 7.66 -19.00
N LYS A 5 22.90 6.42 -19.11
CA LYS A 5 22.13 5.25 -18.68
C LYS A 5 22.16 5.14 -17.16
N ASN A 6 21.21 5.78 -16.50
CA ASN A 6 20.91 5.46 -15.12
C ASN A 6 19.92 4.29 -15.08
N ASP A 7 20.46 3.07 -15.08
CA ASP A 7 19.69 1.84 -14.82
C ASP A 7 19.55 1.55 -13.31
N ALA A 8 20.10 2.42 -12.46
CA ALA A 8 19.91 2.33 -11.02
C ALA A 8 18.45 2.60 -10.64
N PRO A 9 17.88 1.84 -9.68
CA PRO A 9 16.57 2.15 -9.13
C PRO A 9 16.50 3.59 -8.59
N ALA A 10 15.36 4.24 -8.76
CA ALA A 10 15.15 5.64 -8.36
C ALA A 10 13.84 5.80 -7.59
N TRP A 11 13.79 6.75 -6.67
CA TRP A 11 12.55 7.05 -5.94
C TRP A 11 11.63 7.92 -6.79
N ALA A 12 10.35 7.54 -6.86
CA ALA A 12 9.36 8.30 -7.61
C ALA A 12 7.98 8.22 -6.96
N ILE A 13 7.16 9.21 -7.29
CA ILE A 13 5.71 9.17 -7.10
C ILE A 13 5.08 8.86 -8.45
N ILE A 14 4.22 7.85 -8.49
CA ILE A 14 3.51 7.46 -9.70
C ILE A 14 2.02 7.72 -9.57
N GLU A 15 1.41 8.04 -10.69
CA GLU A 15 -0.02 8.25 -10.83
C GLU A 15 -0.56 7.36 -11.93
N LEU A 16 -1.46 6.44 -11.55
CA LEU A 16 -2.10 5.51 -12.47
C LEU A 16 -3.46 6.06 -12.85
N MET A 17 -3.63 6.31 -14.15
CA MET A 17 -4.89 6.79 -14.74
C MET A 17 -5.50 8.02 -14.04
N GLY A 18 -4.71 8.81 -13.30
CA GLY A 18 -5.17 9.98 -12.54
C GLY A 18 -5.98 9.70 -11.27
N HIS A 19 -6.18 8.44 -10.88
CA HIS A 19 -7.02 8.06 -9.72
C HIS A 19 -6.21 7.49 -8.56
N ILE A 20 -5.16 6.72 -8.87
CA ILE A 20 -4.34 6.05 -7.87
C ILE A 20 -2.98 6.73 -7.84
N ARG A 21 -2.51 7.06 -6.64
CA ARG A 21 -1.21 7.71 -6.41
C ARG A 21 -0.49 7.05 -5.24
N TYR A 22 0.75 6.64 -5.47
CA TYR A 22 1.64 6.18 -4.40
C TYR A 22 3.10 6.40 -4.79
N GLY A 23 3.98 6.41 -3.79
CA GLY A 23 5.42 6.52 -3.98
C GLY A 23 6.12 5.18 -3.76
N GLY A 24 7.25 5.00 -4.43
CA GLY A 24 8.07 3.79 -4.31
C GLY A 24 9.41 3.90 -5.02
N LEU A 25 10.24 2.87 -4.85
CA LEU A 25 11.48 2.71 -5.58
C LEU A 25 11.16 2.05 -6.92
N VAL A 26 11.44 2.75 -8.02
CA VAL A 26 11.11 2.32 -9.37
C VAL A 26 12.31 1.72 -10.07
N SER A 27 12.07 0.65 -10.83
CA SER A 27 13.09 0.01 -11.65
C SER A 27 12.48 -0.55 -12.94
N LYS A 28 13.34 -0.83 -13.91
CA LYS A 28 12.96 -1.51 -15.15
C LYS A 28 12.84 -3.00 -14.86
N ASP A 29 11.76 -3.63 -15.32
CA ASP A 29 11.56 -5.06 -15.24
C ASP A 29 11.03 -5.59 -16.59
N THR A 30 11.19 -6.87 -16.87
CA THR A 30 10.61 -7.54 -18.04
C THR A 30 10.02 -8.86 -17.61
N GLN A 31 8.69 -8.92 -17.62
CA GLN A 31 7.94 -10.08 -17.14
C GLN A 31 7.02 -10.55 -18.26
N PHE A 32 6.96 -11.87 -18.47
CA PHE A 32 6.14 -12.48 -19.53
C PHE A 32 6.43 -11.90 -20.92
N GLY A 33 7.70 -11.58 -21.21
CA GLY A 33 8.14 -10.98 -22.47
C GLY A 33 7.73 -9.52 -22.67
N THR A 34 7.16 -8.87 -21.64
CA THR A 34 6.67 -7.49 -21.71
C THR A 34 7.48 -6.59 -20.77
N PRO A 35 7.96 -5.42 -21.23
CA PRO A 35 8.56 -4.43 -20.35
C PRO A 35 7.55 -3.90 -19.33
N MET A 36 7.92 -3.94 -18.05
CA MET A 36 7.11 -3.49 -16.93
C MET A 36 7.86 -2.41 -16.15
N LEU A 37 7.12 -1.45 -15.58
CA LEU A 37 7.63 -0.63 -14.50
C LEU A 37 7.42 -1.41 -13.20
N ARG A 38 8.51 -1.83 -12.56
CA ARG A 38 8.44 -2.36 -11.20
C ARG A 38 8.48 -1.19 -10.21
N VAL A 39 7.56 -1.21 -9.25
CA VAL A 39 7.49 -0.24 -8.17
C VAL A 39 7.49 -0.99 -6.85
N ASP A 40 8.58 -0.87 -6.10
CA ASP A 40 8.68 -1.39 -4.74
C ASP A 40 8.14 -0.32 -3.78
N VAL A 41 6.91 -0.52 -3.31
CA VAL A 41 6.21 0.41 -2.42
C VAL A 41 6.58 0.10 -0.96
N PRO A 42 7.18 1.06 -0.23
CA PRO A 42 7.58 0.85 1.16
C PRO A 42 6.35 0.74 2.07
N GLN A 43 6.48 -0.14 3.07
CA GLN A 43 5.48 -0.41 4.09
C GLN A 43 6.03 -0.11 5.49
N ALA A 44 5.18 -0.24 6.50
CA ALA A 44 5.63 -0.25 7.89
C ALA A 44 6.69 -1.34 8.13
N GLY A 45 7.64 -1.06 9.02
CA GLY A 45 8.71 -2.01 9.38
C GLY A 45 9.74 -2.26 8.28
N ASP A 46 9.94 -1.30 7.36
CA ASP A 46 10.92 -1.37 6.26
C ASP A 46 10.73 -2.56 5.29
N SER A 47 9.51 -3.10 5.25
CA SER A 47 9.10 -4.08 4.25
C SER A 47 8.63 -3.38 2.96
N PHE A 48 8.55 -4.13 1.86
CA PHE A 48 8.13 -3.61 0.56
C PHE A 48 7.08 -4.53 -0.07
N VAL A 49 6.12 -3.92 -0.77
CA VAL A 49 5.20 -4.62 -1.66
C VAL A 49 5.50 -4.17 -3.09
N SER A 50 5.84 -5.12 -3.96
CA SER A 50 6.16 -4.84 -5.36
C SER A 50 4.91 -4.86 -6.23
N GLN A 51 4.73 -3.82 -7.03
CA GLN A 51 3.75 -3.83 -8.12
C GLN A 51 4.47 -3.81 -9.47
N LEU A 52 3.99 -4.64 -10.39
CA LEU A 52 4.42 -4.65 -11.79
C LEU A 52 3.36 -3.93 -12.60
N ILE A 53 3.73 -2.77 -13.14
CA ILE A 53 2.80 -1.86 -13.79
C ILE A 53 3.12 -1.84 -15.27
N ASN A 54 2.08 -2.00 -16.09
CA ASN A 54 2.20 -1.74 -17.51
C ASN A 54 2.49 -0.24 -17.72
N PRO A 55 3.61 0.16 -18.37
CA PRO A 55 3.94 1.57 -18.57
C PRO A 55 2.86 2.38 -19.29
N ALA A 56 2.03 1.74 -20.13
CA ALA A 56 0.91 2.39 -20.80
C ALA A 56 -0.21 2.84 -19.85
N SER A 57 -0.24 2.32 -18.62
CA SER A 57 -1.20 2.68 -17.56
C SER A 57 -0.72 3.85 -16.69
N LEU A 58 0.49 4.37 -16.92
CA LEU A 58 1.01 5.54 -16.21
C LEU A 58 0.39 6.81 -16.79
N TYR A 59 -0.25 7.59 -15.93
CA TYR A 59 -0.62 8.95 -16.27
C TYR A 59 0.57 9.91 -16.08
N ARG A 60 1.29 9.74 -14.96
CA ARG A 60 2.45 10.56 -14.63
C ARG A 60 3.42 9.81 -13.72
N ILE A 61 4.72 10.09 -13.87
CA ILE A 61 5.78 9.70 -12.95
C ILE A 61 6.57 10.96 -12.56
N THR A 62 6.86 11.12 -11.28
CA THR A 62 7.63 12.26 -10.75
C THR A 62 8.78 11.72 -9.91
N MET A 63 10.00 11.84 -10.44
CA MET A 63 11.21 11.47 -9.71
C MET A 63 11.38 12.40 -8.49
N CYS A 64 11.72 11.83 -7.34
CA CYS A 64 11.76 12.55 -6.08
C CYS A 64 12.77 11.92 -5.10
N THR A 65 12.85 12.46 -3.89
CA THR A 65 13.64 11.88 -2.80
C THR A 65 12.92 10.69 -2.17
N GLU A 66 13.65 9.85 -1.46
CA GLU A 66 13.11 8.76 -0.66
C GLU A 66 12.03 9.23 0.33
N GLU A 67 12.29 10.35 1.01
CA GLU A 67 11.39 10.94 1.99
C GLU A 67 10.02 11.27 1.39
N LEU A 68 9.99 11.90 0.21
CA LEU A 68 8.75 12.23 -0.49
C LEU A 68 8.01 10.98 -1.01
N ALA A 69 8.75 9.99 -1.51
CA ALA A 69 8.15 8.74 -1.99
C ALA A 69 7.53 7.93 -0.83
N ARG A 70 8.21 7.82 0.31
CA ARG A 70 7.67 7.15 1.51
C ARG A 70 6.43 7.87 2.06
N ALA A 71 6.42 9.20 2.06
CA ALA A 71 5.23 9.96 2.45
C ALA A 71 4.03 9.65 1.54
N ALA A 72 4.26 9.58 0.21
CA ALA A 72 3.23 9.25 -0.77
C ALA A 72 2.77 7.78 -0.72
N ALA A 73 3.62 6.84 -0.29
CA ALA A 73 3.29 5.42 -0.17
C ALA A 73 2.11 5.16 0.79
N SER A 74 2.01 5.94 1.86
CA SER A 74 0.93 5.82 2.87
C SER A 74 -0.48 6.02 2.33
N GLN A 75 -0.64 6.65 1.16
CA GLN A 75 -1.93 7.08 0.62
C GLN A 75 -2.57 6.03 -0.31
N GLY A 76 -1.78 5.13 -0.89
CA GLY A 76 -2.23 4.32 -2.02
C GLY A 76 -2.29 2.82 -1.77
N ASP A 77 -2.43 2.39 -0.50
CA ASP A 77 -2.42 0.99 -0.01
C ASP A 77 -2.33 -0.07 -1.13
N PRO A 78 -1.11 -0.57 -1.43
CA PRO A 78 -0.88 -1.49 -2.53
C PRO A 78 -1.29 -2.93 -2.18
N ALA A 79 -2.12 -3.15 -1.16
CA ALA A 79 -2.61 -4.46 -0.77
C ALA A 79 -3.18 -5.23 -1.98
N PRO A 80 -2.85 -6.52 -2.14
CA PRO A 80 -3.37 -7.33 -3.24
C PRO A 80 -4.90 -7.41 -3.29
N MET A 81 -5.53 -7.27 -2.12
CA MET A 81 -6.98 -7.19 -1.94
C MET A 81 -7.29 -6.12 -0.91
N GLN A 82 -8.34 -5.35 -1.16
CA GLN A 82 -8.88 -4.38 -0.24
C GLN A 82 -9.56 -5.08 0.95
N GLN A 83 -9.54 -4.46 2.12
CA GLN A 83 -10.12 -5.05 3.33
C GLN A 83 -11.60 -5.44 3.18
N TRP A 84 -12.36 -4.70 2.38
CA TRP A 84 -13.76 -5.00 2.13
C TRP A 84 -13.96 -6.25 1.26
N GLU A 85 -13.00 -6.61 0.40
CA GLU A 85 -13.03 -7.81 -0.45
C GLU A 85 -12.83 -9.08 0.38
N VAL A 86 -12.00 -9.00 1.43
CA VAL A 86 -11.65 -10.16 2.28
C VAL A 86 -12.53 -10.27 3.53
N ARG A 87 -13.42 -9.31 3.78
CA ARG A 87 -14.23 -9.28 5.00
C ARG A 87 -15.02 -10.57 5.25
N HIS A 88 -15.55 -11.20 4.20
CA HIS A 88 -16.30 -12.45 4.31
C HIS A 88 -15.42 -13.70 4.48
N LEU A 89 -14.10 -13.57 4.25
CA LEU A 89 -13.13 -14.65 4.46
C LEU A 89 -12.62 -14.67 5.90
N LEU A 90 -12.75 -13.56 6.61
CA LEU A 90 -12.40 -13.48 8.01
C LEU A 90 -13.45 -14.24 8.84
N PRO A 91 -13.03 -15.05 9.83
CA PRO A 91 -13.98 -15.62 10.77
C PRO A 91 -14.76 -14.47 11.45
N PRO A 92 -16.07 -14.66 11.73
CA PRO A 92 -16.83 -13.64 12.43
C PRO A 92 -16.10 -13.31 13.73
N THR A 93 -15.82 -12.02 13.95
CA THR A 93 -15.24 -11.54 15.21
C THR A 93 -16.08 -12.10 16.35
N ALA A 94 -15.48 -12.95 17.19
CA ALA A 94 -16.14 -13.40 18.40
C ALA A 94 -16.59 -12.16 19.18
N PRO A 95 -17.83 -12.14 19.69
CA PRO A 95 -18.28 -11.01 20.50
C PRO A 95 -17.25 -10.78 21.60
N ALA A 96 -16.89 -9.51 21.83
CA ALA A 96 -16.05 -9.15 22.96
C ALA A 96 -16.64 -9.79 24.22
N PRO A 97 -15.82 -10.39 25.11
CA PRO A 97 -16.36 -10.99 26.32
C PRO A 97 -17.20 -9.93 27.03
N GLU A 98 -18.48 -10.23 27.27
CA GLU A 98 -19.38 -9.34 27.98
C GLU A 98 -18.69 -9.00 29.31
N SER A 99 -18.34 -7.74 29.48
CA SER A 99 -17.89 -7.25 30.77
C SER A 99 -19.07 -7.46 31.71
N ILE A 100 -18.99 -8.50 32.54
CA ILE A 100 -19.87 -8.70 33.68
C ILE A 100 -19.68 -7.44 34.53
N THR A 101 -20.58 -6.47 34.36
CA THR A 101 -20.73 -5.39 35.31
C THR A 101 -21.43 -6.04 36.48
N ASP A 102 -20.61 -6.58 37.40
CA ASP A 102 -21.07 -6.99 38.72
C ASP A 102 -21.47 -5.70 39.45
N THR A 103 -22.66 -5.20 39.13
CA THR A 103 -23.29 -4.12 39.85
C THR A 103 -23.88 -4.78 41.08
N PRO A 104 -23.30 -4.58 42.29
CA PRO A 104 -23.89 -5.14 43.48
C PRO A 104 -25.30 -4.57 43.63
N GLU A 105 -26.30 -5.46 43.53
CA GLU A 105 -27.68 -5.16 43.84
C GLU A 105 -27.75 -4.84 45.34
N TYR A 106 -27.82 -3.55 45.67
CA TYR A 106 -28.12 -3.14 47.03
C TYR A 106 -29.59 -3.46 47.29
N PRO A 107 -29.94 -4.16 48.39
CA PRO A 107 -31.32 -4.41 48.73
C PRO A 107 -32.05 -3.07 48.88
N ASP A 108 -33.20 -2.94 48.21
CA ASP A 108 -34.13 -1.84 48.46
C ASP A 108 -34.56 -1.93 49.93
N ASP A 109 -34.17 -0.94 50.73
CA ASP A 109 -34.69 -0.74 52.07
C ASP A 109 -36.15 -0.24 51.96
N GLU A 110 -37.07 -1.07 52.50
CA GLU A 110 -38.50 -0.86 52.86
C GLU A 110 -39.62 -1.06 51.83
#